data_AF-A0A286A8X6-F1
#
_entry.id   AF-A0A286A8X6-F1
#
_cell.length_a   1.000
_cell.length_b   1.000
_cell.length_c   1.000
_cell.angle_alpha   90.00
_cell.angle_beta   90.00
_cell.angle_gamma   90.00
#
_symmetry.space_group_name_H-M   'P 1'
#
loop_
_entity.id
_entity.type
_entity.pdbx_description
1 polymer ?
#
loop_
_entity_poly.entity_id
_entity_poly.type
_entity_poly.pdbx_seq_one_letter_code
_entity_poly.pdbx_strand_id
1 'polypeptide(L)'
;MIVSAQTYNIILIGIVVLVALRPLYTRLIKKEGSKHDWMFALLLLLLPTNWYTPTFITVTSCNTFTKEVLIFPTQKDGVSYSYGWCNYVINKAQQPLAFEYVYYGDNQPEEDEKNQVIQPNGIGKVDEVVIDFIFEPKAKSVSTKSSGATKTSLYCL
;
A
#
# COMPACT_ATOMS: atom_id res chain seq x y z
N MET A 1 10.09 8.44 9.94
CA MET A 1 9.07 9.50 9.71
C MET A 1 7.86 8.86 9.06
N ILE A 2 6.66 9.10 9.60
CA ILE A 2 5.39 8.54 9.11
C ILE A 2 4.52 9.71 8.66
N VAL A 3 3.87 9.61 7.50
CA VAL A 3 2.97 10.66 6.96
C VAL A 3 1.65 10.05 6.52
N SER A 4 0.59 10.84 6.40
CA SER A 4 -0.66 10.34 5.82
C SER A 4 -0.46 9.88 4.36
N ALA A 5 -1.24 8.88 3.93
CA ALA A 5 -1.19 8.40 2.56
C ALA A 5 -1.51 9.50 1.53
N GLN A 6 -2.37 10.46 1.89
CA GLN A 6 -2.66 11.63 1.04
C GLN A 6 -1.43 12.52 0.86
N THR A 7 -0.72 12.85 1.94
CA THR A 7 0.51 13.64 1.87
C THR A 7 1.59 12.92 1.06
N TYR A 8 1.73 11.61 1.23
CA TYR A 8 2.65 10.79 0.45
C TYR A 8 2.34 10.86 -1.07
N ASN A 9 1.07 10.71 -1.46
CA ASN A 9 0.65 10.82 -2.85
C ASN A 9 0.90 12.22 -3.45
N ILE A 10 0.68 13.29 -2.67
CA ILE A 10 0.99 14.67 -3.09
C ILE A 10 2.49 14.82 -3.37
N ILE A 11 3.35 14.30 -2.50
CA ILE A 11 4.81 14.34 -2.67
C ILE A 11 5.21 13.58 -3.95
N LEU A 12 4.68 12.37 -4.16
CA LEU A 12 4.96 11.58 -5.37
C LEU A 12 4.56 12.32 -6.65
N ILE A 13 3.34 12.88 -6.70
CA ILE A 13 2.87 13.66 -7.84
C ILE A 13 3.78 14.87 -8.09
N GLY A 14 4.18 15.58 -7.03
CA GLY A 14 5.12 16.70 -7.11
C GLY A 14 6.44 16.30 -7.76
N ILE A 15 7.03 15.17 -7.37
CA ILE A 15 8.26 14.64 -7.96
C ILE A 15 8.06 14.32 -9.45
N VAL A 16 6.96 13.66 -9.81
CA VAL A 16 6.64 13.31 -11.20
C VAL A 16 6.58 14.57 -12.07
N VAL A 17 5.88 15.61 -11.60
CA VAL A 17 5.75 16.87 -12.32
C VAL A 17 7.12 17.56 -12.47
N LEU A 18 7.91 17.65 -11.40
CA LEU A 18 9.22 18.30 -11.42
C LEU A 18 10.20 17.60 -12.38
N VAL A 19 10.21 16.27 -12.40
CA VAL A 19 11.08 15.49 -13.29
C VAL A 19 10.62 15.60 -14.75
N ALA A 20 9.30 15.60 -15.00
CA ALA A 20 8.75 15.64 -16.35
C ALA A 20 8.81 17.04 -17.00
N LEU A 21 8.81 18.12 -16.21
CA LEU A 21 8.77 19.50 -16.72
C LEU A 21 9.89 19.81 -17.73
N ARG A 22 11.14 19.46 -17.39
CA ARG A 22 12.32 19.77 -18.23
C ARG A 22 12.34 19.03 -19.58
N PRO A 23 12.17 17.69 -19.63
CA PRO A 23 12.10 16.99 -20.91
C PRO A 23 10.88 17.41 -21.74
N LEU A 24 9.71 17.62 -21.12
CA LEU A 24 8.53 18.12 -21.84
C LEU A 24 8.76 19.52 -22.43
N TYR A 25 9.34 20.44 -21.65
CA TYR A 25 9.66 21.79 -22.12
C TYR A 25 10.65 21.77 -23.29
N THR A 26 11.73 20.99 -23.18
CA THR A 26 12.73 20.89 -24.25
C THR A 26 12.17 20.29 -25.54
N ARG A 27 11.33 19.26 -25.42
CA ARG A 27 10.70 18.61 -26.58
C ARG A 27 9.60 19.46 -27.21
N LEU A 28 8.71 20.06 -26.42
CA LEU A 28 7.53 20.78 -26.93
C LEU A 28 7.84 22.23 -27.32
N ILE A 29 8.68 22.93 -26.55
CA ILE A 29 8.94 24.37 -26.76
C ILE A 29 10.22 24.57 -27.56
N LYS A 30 11.33 23.94 -27.16
CA LYS A 30 12.61 24.10 -27.88
C LYS A 30 12.72 23.24 -29.14
N LYS A 31 11.83 22.25 -29.32
CA LYS A 31 11.87 21.26 -30.42
C LYS A 31 13.25 20.57 -30.53
N GLU A 32 14.00 20.56 -29.43
CA GLU A 32 15.25 19.81 -29.32
C GLU A 32 14.88 18.34 -29.12
N GLY A 33 15.61 17.43 -29.78
CA GLY A 33 15.38 15.99 -29.69
C GLY A 33 15.61 15.42 -28.28
N SER A 34 15.83 14.11 -28.18
CA SER A 34 15.84 13.30 -26.95
C SER A 34 16.92 13.60 -25.89
N LYS A 35 17.56 14.77 -25.94
CA LYS A 35 18.69 15.17 -25.08
C LYS A 35 18.41 15.05 -23.58
N HIS A 36 17.14 15.19 -23.16
CA HIS A 36 16.73 15.11 -21.76
C HIS A 36 15.74 13.96 -21.48
N ASP A 37 15.43 13.11 -22.47
CA ASP A 37 14.45 12.02 -22.29
C ASP A 37 14.92 10.98 -21.27
N TRP A 38 16.24 10.85 -21.07
CA TRP A 38 16.81 10.01 -20.01
C TRP A 38 16.32 10.39 -18.60
N MET A 39 15.91 11.64 -18.38
CA MET A 39 15.35 12.08 -17.10
C MET A 39 14.05 11.36 -16.76
N PHE A 40 13.28 10.89 -17.75
CA PHE A 40 12.10 10.06 -17.48
C PHE A 40 12.46 8.72 -16.83
N ALA A 41 13.68 8.22 -17.03
CA ALA A 41 14.14 7.01 -16.34
C ALA A 41 14.20 7.20 -14.82
N LEU A 42 14.32 8.43 -14.31
CA LEU A 42 14.24 8.72 -12.87
C LEU A 42 12.86 8.38 -12.30
N LEU A 43 11.80 8.44 -13.10
CA LEU A 43 10.45 8.04 -12.66
C LEU A 43 10.36 6.54 -12.40
N LEU A 44 11.21 5.72 -13.05
CA LEU A 44 11.26 4.28 -12.80
C LEU A 44 11.74 3.97 -11.37
N LEU A 45 12.51 4.86 -10.75
CA LEU A 45 12.93 4.71 -9.36
C LEU A 45 11.75 4.83 -8.38
N LEU A 46 10.65 5.48 -8.78
CA LEU A 46 9.46 5.63 -7.93
C LEU A 46 8.72 4.30 -7.74
N LEU A 47 8.78 3.39 -8.73
CA LEU A 47 8.10 2.09 -8.69
C LEU A 47 8.56 1.22 -7.52
N PRO A 48 9.87 0.85 -7.39
CA PRO A 48 10.32 0.04 -6.27
C PRO A 48 10.16 0.76 -4.93
N THR A 49 10.29 2.09 -4.90
CA THR A 49 10.06 2.83 -3.65
C THR A 49 8.60 2.74 -3.21
N ASN A 50 7.64 2.88 -4.11
CA ASN A 50 6.23 2.77 -3.77
C ASN A 50 5.85 1.34 -3.36
N TRP A 51 6.45 0.34 -3.99
CA TRP A 51 6.16 -1.07 -3.71
C TRP A 51 6.77 -1.56 -2.40
N TYR A 52 7.97 -1.09 -2.07
CA TYR A 52 8.71 -1.53 -0.89
C TYR A 52 8.42 -0.69 0.37
N THR A 53 7.56 0.33 0.26
CA THR A 53 7.21 1.21 1.38
C THR A 53 5.97 0.69 2.12
N PRO A 54 6.09 0.29 3.40
CA PRO A 54 4.97 -0.20 4.18
C PRO A 54 3.91 0.87 4.45
N THR A 55 2.64 0.44 4.46
CA THR A 55 1.53 1.27 4.94
C THR A 55 1.15 0.85 6.36
N PHE A 56 0.86 1.83 7.20
CA PHE A 56 0.21 1.66 8.50
C PHE A 56 -1.29 1.86 8.34
N ILE A 57 -2.05 0.88 8.80
CA ILE A 57 -3.51 0.97 8.88
C ILE A 57 -3.86 1.03 10.36
N THR A 58 -4.09 2.24 10.88
CA THR A 58 -4.49 2.42 12.27
C THR A 58 -6.01 2.41 12.34
N VAL A 59 -6.57 1.40 13.00
CA VAL A 59 -8.02 1.23 13.17
C VAL A 59 -8.42 1.76 14.54
N THR A 60 -9.35 2.72 14.58
CA THR A 60 -9.85 3.29 15.84
C THR A 60 -11.24 2.78 16.19
N SER A 61 -12.03 2.38 15.20
CA SER A 61 -13.32 1.70 15.36
C SER A 61 -13.66 0.91 14.11
N CYS A 62 -14.69 0.06 14.16
CA CYS A 62 -15.05 -0.91 13.12
C CYS A 62 -15.50 -0.35 11.75
N ASN A 63 -15.35 0.94 11.49
CA ASN A 63 -15.50 1.58 10.18
C ASN A 63 -14.58 2.80 10.01
N THR A 64 -13.69 3.04 10.98
CA THR A 64 -12.85 4.23 11.02
C THR A 64 -11.40 3.80 11.12
N PHE A 65 -10.65 4.10 10.07
CA PHE A 65 -9.22 3.83 10.00
C PHE A 65 -8.48 4.99 9.35
N THR A 66 -7.19 5.10 9.67
CA THR A 66 -6.27 6.00 8.99
C THR A 66 -5.18 5.21 8.30
N LYS A 67 -4.83 5.65 7.08
CA LYS A 67 -3.71 5.10 6.32
C LYS A 67 -2.53 6.07 6.37
N GLU A 68 -1.42 5.59 6.89
CA GLU A 68 -0.15 6.32 6.95
C GLU A 68 0.94 5.53 6.22
N VAL A 69 1.99 6.19 5.76
CA VAL A 69 3.06 5.60 4.96
C VAL A 69 4.40 5.84 5.65
N LEU A 70 5.23 4.80 5.71
CA LEU A 70 6.57 4.86 6.32
C LEU A 70 7.58 5.49 5.35
N ILE A 71 7.87 6.80 5.46
CA ILE A 71 8.88 7.41 4.57
C ILE A 71 10.31 7.04 4.96
N PHE A 72 10.57 6.83 6.26
CA PHE A 72 11.89 6.43 6.75
C PHE A 72 11.74 5.44 7.90
N PRO A 73 12.59 4.39 7.99
CA PRO A 73 12.58 3.44 9.10
C PRO A 73 12.62 4.18 10.43
N THR A 74 11.79 3.75 11.36
CA THR A 74 11.59 4.47 12.62
C THR A 74 11.16 3.51 13.72
N GLN A 75 11.24 3.95 14.96
CA GLN A 75 10.56 3.31 16.07
C GLN A 75 9.30 4.10 16.41
N LYS A 76 8.19 3.40 16.67
CA LYS A 76 6.93 3.97 17.18
C LYS A 76 6.28 2.93 18.08
N ASP A 77 5.77 3.37 19.23
CA ASP A 77 5.11 2.50 20.22
C ASP A 77 5.96 1.28 20.65
N GLY A 78 7.29 1.46 20.75
CA GLY A 78 8.23 0.41 21.16
C GLY A 78 8.57 -0.63 20.08
N VAL A 79 8.00 -0.52 18.88
CA VAL A 79 8.25 -1.42 17.75
C VAL A 79 9.11 -0.73 16.70
N SER A 80 10.11 -1.44 16.17
CA SER A 80 10.92 -0.96 15.05
C SER A 80 10.24 -1.33 13.74
N TYR A 81 9.99 -0.31 12.92
CA TYR A 81 9.40 -0.46 11.60
C TYR A 81 10.47 -0.23 10.54
N SER A 82 10.55 -1.20 9.63
CA SER A 82 11.47 -1.20 8.49
C SER A 82 10.69 -1.37 7.20
N TYR A 83 11.34 -1.06 6.08
CA TYR A 83 10.77 -1.28 4.76
C TYR A 83 10.58 -2.77 4.45
N GLY A 84 9.61 -3.07 3.59
CA GLY A 84 9.26 -4.43 3.22
C GLY A 84 7.95 -4.49 2.46
N TRP A 85 7.70 -5.64 1.84
CA TRP A 85 6.43 -5.97 1.21
C TRP A 85 5.42 -6.37 2.28
N CYS A 86 4.99 -5.40 3.06
CA CYS A 86 4.10 -5.63 4.17
C CYS A 86 3.30 -4.39 4.54
N ASN A 87 2.17 -4.60 5.18
CA ASN A 87 1.42 -3.58 5.87
C ASN A 87 1.42 -3.86 7.38
N TYR A 88 1.44 -2.79 8.17
CA TYR A 88 1.30 -2.86 9.62
C TYR A 88 -0.11 -2.43 9.99
N VAL A 89 -0.87 -3.31 10.60
CA VAL A 89 -2.23 -3.04 11.06
C VAL A 89 -2.19 -2.82 12.56
N ILE A 90 -2.55 -1.61 12.99
CA ILE A 90 -2.53 -1.19 14.40
C ILE A 90 -3.98 -1.15 14.87
N ASN A 91 -4.37 -2.08 15.74
CA ASN A 91 -5.71 -2.14 16.28
C ASN A 91 -5.80 -1.29 17.54
N LYS A 92 -6.36 -0.07 17.46
CA LYS A 92 -6.72 0.76 18.62
C LYS A 92 -8.20 0.64 18.99
N ALA A 93 -8.95 -0.22 18.33
CA ALA A 93 -10.34 -0.49 18.65
C ALA A 93 -10.44 -1.48 19.83
N GLN A 94 -11.64 -1.59 20.40
CA GLN A 94 -11.92 -2.55 21.48
C GLN A 94 -12.21 -3.96 20.95
N GLN A 95 -12.58 -4.08 19.68
CA GLN A 95 -12.85 -5.35 19.01
C GLN A 95 -11.57 -5.93 18.40
N PRO A 96 -11.42 -7.26 18.36
CA PRO A 96 -10.37 -7.89 17.57
C PRO A 96 -10.63 -7.69 16.07
N LEU A 97 -9.55 -7.60 15.30
CA LEU A 97 -9.60 -7.54 13.84
C LEU A 97 -9.16 -8.88 13.26
N ALA A 98 -9.76 -9.27 12.15
CA ALA A 98 -9.34 -10.41 11.37
C ALA A 98 -8.84 -9.94 10.00
N PHE A 99 -7.63 -10.38 9.66
CA PHE A 99 -7.06 -10.32 8.33
C PHE A 99 -7.15 -11.72 7.71
N GLU A 100 -7.68 -11.80 6.49
CA GLU A 100 -7.84 -13.07 5.79
C GLU A 100 -7.64 -12.94 4.29
N TYR A 101 -7.24 -14.06 3.69
CA TYR A 101 -7.23 -14.26 2.25
C TYR A 101 -8.59 -14.79 1.79
N VAL A 102 -9.08 -14.24 0.68
CA VAL A 102 -10.36 -14.55 0.06
C VAL A 102 -10.09 -15.05 -1.34
N TYR A 103 -10.46 -16.31 -1.58
CA TYR A 103 -10.21 -17.01 -2.83
C TYR A 103 -11.43 -16.98 -3.73
N TYR A 104 -11.20 -16.68 -5.01
CA TYR A 104 -12.22 -16.67 -6.06
C TYR A 104 -11.82 -17.59 -7.21
N GLY A 105 -12.82 -18.24 -7.80
CA GLY A 105 -12.62 -19.16 -8.92
C GLY A 105 -11.84 -20.40 -8.49
N ASP A 106 -10.81 -20.75 -9.27
CA ASP A 106 -10.00 -21.95 -9.04
C ASP A 106 -8.83 -21.74 -8.06
N ASN A 107 -8.67 -20.54 -7.49
CA ASN A 107 -7.57 -20.26 -6.54
C ASN A 107 -7.75 -21.03 -5.23
N GLN A 108 -6.63 -21.47 -4.66
CA GLN A 108 -6.57 -22.17 -3.38
C GLN A 108 -5.54 -21.52 -2.45
N PRO A 109 -5.62 -21.75 -1.13
CA PRO A 109 -4.65 -21.24 -0.17
C PRO A 109 -3.23 -21.71 -0.44
N GLU A 110 -2.30 -20.77 -0.45
CA GLU A 110 -0.86 -21.03 -0.50
C GLU A 110 -0.26 -21.14 0.93
N GLU A 111 0.91 -21.75 1.10
CA GLU A 111 1.49 -22.05 2.43
C GLU A 111 1.90 -20.79 3.22
N ASP A 112 2.21 -19.70 2.53
CA ASP A 112 2.60 -18.40 3.09
C ASP A 112 1.40 -17.48 3.35
N GLU A 113 0.23 -17.79 2.81
CA GLU A 113 -1.02 -17.04 3.02
C GLU A 113 -1.66 -17.38 4.37
N LYS A 114 -1.26 -16.63 5.41
CA LYS A 114 -1.74 -16.84 6.77
C LYS A 114 -2.76 -15.80 7.19
N ASN A 115 -3.97 -16.27 7.51
CA ASN A 115 -4.96 -15.46 8.20
C ASN A 115 -4.44 -15.07 9.59
N GLN A 116 -4.70 -13.84 10.01
CA GLN A 116 -4.19 -13.29 11.26
C GLN A 116 -5.32 -12.62 12.04
N VAL A 117 -5.38 -12.89 13.35
CA VAL A 117 -6.24 -12.13 14.27
C VAL A 117 -5.39 -11.15 15.05
N ILE A 118 -5.77 -9.87 14.99
CA ILE A 118 -5.09 -8.76 15.65
C ILE A 118 -5.93 -8.33 16.83
N GLN A 119 -5.46 -8.67 18.03
CA GLN A 119 -6.14 -8.36 19.28
C GLN A 119 -6.27 -6.85 19.52
N PRO A 120 -7.22 -6.41 20.36
CA PRO A 120 -7.34 -5.02 20.79
C PRO A 120 -6.01 -4.48 21.33
N ASN A 121 -5.65 -3.24 20.96
CA ASN A 121 -4.36 -2.61 21.25
C ASN A 121 -3.12 -3.36 20.70
N GLY A 122 -3.33 -4.34 19.82
CA GLY A 122 -2.29 -5.12 19.18
C GLY A 122 -1.82 -4.54 17.85
N ILE A 123 -0.65 -5.01 17.41
CA ILE A 123 -0.07 -4.69 16.11
C ILE A 123 0.12 -6.00 15.35
N GLY A 124 -0.46 -6.09 14.16
CA GLY A 124 -0.25 -7.18 13.21
C GLY A 124 0.62 -6.71 12.05
N LYS A 125 1.58 -7.54 11.64
CA LYS A 125 2.27 -7.38 10.37
C LYS A 125 1.64 -8.37 9.38
N VAL A 126 1.06 -7.85 8.32
CA VAL A 126 0.53 -8.64 7.21
C VAL A 126 1.49 -8.52 6.03
N ASP A 127 1.92 -9.64 5.47
CA ASP A 127 2.90 -9.69 4.38
C ASP A 127 2.24 -9.43 3.02
N GLU A 128 1.44 -8.37 2.97
CA GLU A 128 0.70 -7.95 1.80
C GLU A 128 0.89 -6.46 1.55
N VAL A 129 0.98 -6.07 0.28
CA VAL A 129 1.21 -4.67 -0.12
C VAL A 129 -0.10 -3.90 -0.17
N VAL A 130 -1.19 -4.57 -0.52
CA VAL A 130 -2.53 -3.98 -0.63
C VAL A 130 -3.54 -4.85 0.09
N ILE A 131 -4.39 -4.23 0.91
CA ILE A 131 -5.59 -4.88 1.46
C ILE A 131 -6.79 -4.46 0.61
N ASP A 132 -7.42 -5.41 -0.10
CA ASP A 132 -8.49 -5.11 -1.08
C ASP A 132 -9.77 -4.62 -0.40
N PHE A 133 -10.19 -5.28 0.67
CA PHE A 133 -11.42 -4.95 1.40
C PHE A 133 -11.07 -4.54 2.84
N ILE A 134 -11.29 -3.28 3.19
CA ILE A 134 -11.04 -2.76 4.56
C ILE A 134 -12.36 -2.26 5.14
N PHE A 135 -12.94 -3.03 6.06
CA PHE A 135 -14.29 -2.81 6.61
C PHE A 135 -15.39 -2.71 5.54
N GLU A 136 -15.13 -3.30 4.38
CA GLU A 136 -16.06 -3.37 3.26
C GLU A 136 -16.51 -4.81 3.06
N PRO A 137 -17.75 -5.03 2.59
CA PRO A 137 -18.21 -6.37 2.27
C PRO A 137 -17.37 -6.95 1.13
N LYS A 138 -16.92 -8.19 1.30
CA LYS A 138 -16.24 -8.95 0.24
C LYS A 138 -17.09 -8.95 -1.03
N ALA A 139 -16.45 -8.78 -2.17
CA ALA A 139 -17.13 -8.94 -3.45
C ALA A 139 -17.69 -10.37 -3.56
N LYS A 140 -18.91 -10.52 -4.11
CA LYS A 140 -19.47 -11.87 -4.38
C LYS A 140 -18.79 -12.55 -5.57
N SER A 141 -18.31 -11.75 -6.51
CA SER A 141 -17.60 -12.20 -7.70
C SER A 141 -16.61 -11.14 -8.13
N VAL A 142 -15.44 -11.56 -8.60
CA VAL A 142 -14.42 -10.67 -9.15
C VAL A 142 -14.25 -10.96 -10.63
N SER A 143 -14.21 -9.90 -11.45
CA SER A 143 -13.89 -10.03 -12.87
C SER A 143 -12.38 -10.09 -13.01
N THR A 144 -11.86 -11.18 -13.54
CA THR A 144 -10.43 -11.42 -13.73
C THR A 144 -10.21 -11.99 -15.13
N LYS A 145 -8.99 -11.80 -15.65
CA LYS A 145 -8.59 -12.40 -16.94
C LYS A 145 -8.18 -13.88 -16.79
N SER A 146 -8.02 -14.36 -15.56
CA SER A 146 -7.64 -15.72 -15.19
C SER A 146 -8.84 -16.50 -14.64
N SER A 147 -8.68 -17.81 -14.44
CA SER A 147 -9.74 -18.66 -13.88
C SER A 147 -9.98 -18.45 -12.37
N GLY A 148 -9.08 -17.73 -11.69
CA GLY A 148 -9.22 -17.38 -10.29
C GLY A 148 -8.50 -16.08 -9.91
N ALA A 149 -8.70 -15.65 -8.67
CA ALA A 149 -7.99 -14.55 -8.03
C ALA A 149 -7.99 -14.71 -6.51
N THR A 150 -6.89 -14.30 -5.87
CA THR A 150 -6.83 -14.11 -4.41
C THR A 150 -6.98 -12.63 -4.09
N LYS A 151 -7.73 -12.35 -3.03
CA LYS A 151 -7.97 -11.01 -2.49
C LYS A 151 -7.77 -11.03 -0.98
N THR A 152 -7.62 -9.86 -0.39
CA THR A 152 -7.38 -9.73 1.05
C THR A 152 -8.48 -8.90 1.73
N SER A 153 -8.85 -9.30 2.94
CA SER A 153 -9.94 -8.70 3.70
C SER A 153 -9.50 -8.40 5.13
N LEU A 154 -9.79 -7.18 5.60
CA LEU A 154 -9.60 -6.75 6.98
C LEU A 154 -10.95 -6.28 7.53
N TYR A 155 -11.43 -6.95 8.58
CA TYR A 155 -12.75 -6.69 9.17
C TYR A 155 -12.73 -6.87 10.70
N CYS A 156 -13.74 -6.32 11.37
CA CYS A 156 -13.96 -6.54 12.80
C CYS A 156 -14.70 -7.85 13.07
N LEU A 157 -14.34 -8.51 14.16
CA LEU A 157 -15.06 -9.66 14.72
C LEU A 157 -16.14 -9.23 15.72
#